data_AF-A0A0N1NP41-F1
#
_entry.id   AF-A0A0N1NP41-F1
#
_cell.length_a   1.000
_cell.length_b   1.000
_cell.length_c   1.000
_cell.angle_alpha   90.00
_cell.angle_beta   90.00
_cell.angle_gamma   90.00
#
_symmetry.space_group_name_H-M   'P 1'
#
loop_
_entity.id
_entity.type
_entity.pdbx_description
1 polymer ?
#
loop_
_entity_poly.entity_id
_entity_poly.type
_entity_poly.pdbx_seq_one_letter_code
_entity_poly.pdbx_strand_id
1 'polypeptide(L)' 'MTEDQIRHAQRDLASRGLYVESTGVACWAAVREGVLGGRTAVVPLCGAGVKTGLARE' A
#
# COMPACT_ATOMS: atom_id res chain seq x y z
N MET A 1 10.68 6.14 -2.07
CA MET A 1 9.73 5.08 -2.41
C MET A 1 10.15 4.48 -3.74
N THR A 2 10.44 3.18 -3.78
CA THR A 2 10.78 2.47 -5.02
C THR A 2 9.55 1.75 -5.58
N GLU A 3 9.60 1.42 -6.87
CA GLU A 3 8.62 0.57 -7.55
C GLU A 3 8.43 -0.79 -6.84
N ASP A 4 9.52 -1.41 -6.38
CA ASP A 4 9.47 -2.67 -5.63
C ASP A 4 8.76 -2.55 -4.28
N GLN A 5 8.99 -1.45 -3.55
CA GLN A 5 8.27 -1.17 -2.30
C GLN A 5 6.77 -1.04 -2.55
N ILE A 6 6.38 -0.39 -3.65
CA ILE A 6 4.98 -0.23 -4.04
C ILE A 6 4.36 -1.59 -4.41
N ARG A 7 5.04 -2.42 -5.22
CA ARG A 7 4.56 -3.77 -5.57
C ARG A 7 4.39 -4.65 -4.32
N HIS A 8 5.36 -4.62 -3.41
CA HIS A 8 5.28 -5.39 -2.18
C HIS A 8 4.13 -4.94 -1.28
N ALA A 9 3.95 -3.62 -1.12
CA ALA A 9 2.83 -3.03 -0.39
C ALA A 9 1.48 -3.39 -1.02
N GLN A 10 1.37 -3.37 -2.34
CA GLN A 10 0.16 -3.74 -3.05
C GLN A 10 -0.23 -5.21 -2.82
N ARG A 11 0.76 -6.13 -2.87
CA ARG A 11 0.54 -7.55 -2.61
C ARG A 11 0.12 -7.83 -1.17
N ASP A 12 0.70 -7.11 -0.20
CA ASP A 12 0.31 -7.23 1.22
C ASP A 12 -1.08 -6.66 1.51
N LEU A 13 -1.51 -5.60 0.82
CA LEU A 13 -2.90 -5.14 0.90
C LEU A 13 -3.85 -6.16 0.27
N ALA A 14 -3.50 -6.70 -0.90
CA ALA A 14 -4.32 -7.70 -1.58
C ALA A 14 -4.46 -9.01 -0.78
N SER A 15 -3.41 -9.47 -0.09
CA SER A 15 -3.49 -10.65 0.78
C SER A 15 -4.43 -10.44 1.98
N ARG A 16 -4.74 -9.18 2.33
CA ARG A 16 -5.71 -8.78 3.35
C ARG A 16 -7.10 -8.47 2.76
N GLY A 17 -7.31 -8.70 1.47
CA GLY A 17 -8.57 -8.40 0.77
C GLY A 17 -8.78 -6.90 0.50
N LEU A 18 -7.74 -6.07 0.61
CA LEU A 18 -7.81 -4.63 0.40
C LEU A 18 -7.24 -4.27 -0.97
N TYR A 19 -8.08 -3.67 -1.82
CA TYR A 19 -7.70 -3.23 -3.17
C TYR A 19 -7.93 -1.74 -3.31
N VAL A 20 -6.85 -0.97 -3.30
CA VAL A 20 -6.89 0.50 -3.30
C VAL A 20 -6.06 1.09 -4.44
N GLU A 21 -6.25 2.39 -4.71
CA GLU A 21 -5.45 3.11 -5.69
C GLU A 21 -3.97 3.24 -5.27
N SER A 22 -3.11 3.60 -6.22
CA SER A 22 -1.66 3.67 -6.03
C SER A 22 -1.22 4.62 -4.92
N THR A 23 -1.95 5.70 -4.69
CA THR A 23 -1.66 6.65 -3.60
C THR A 23 -1.84 6.00 -2.23
N GLY A 24 -2.91 5.21 -2.03
CA GLY A 24 -3.14 4.43 -0.82
C GLY A 24 -2.06 3.35 -0.60
N VAL A 25 -1.63 2.68 -1.68
CA VAL A 25 -0.51 1.72 -1.63
C VAL A 25 0.79 2.40 -1.18
N ALA A 26 1.09 3.59 -1.71
CA ALA A 26 2.29 4.34 -1.35
C ALA A 26 2.28 4.76 0.14
N CYS A 27 1.14 5.22 0.66
CA CYS A 27 1.00 5.53 2.09
C CYS A 27 1.21 4.28 2.97
N TRP A 28 0.69 3.13 2.56
CA TRP A 28 0.90 1.86 3.25
C TRP A 28 2.37 1.42 3.24
N ALA A 29 3.03 1.53 2.09
CA ALA A 29 4.45 1.23 1.96
C ALA A 29 5.30 2.09 2.90
N ALA A 30 5.03 3.40 2.98
CA ALA A 30 5.77 4.32 3.84
C ALA A 30 5.68 3.90 5.32
N VAL A 31 4.47 3.57 5.79
CA VAL A 31 4.24 3.14 7.17
C VAL A 31 4.95 1.83 7.49
N ARG A 32 5.00 0.89 6.54
CA ARG A 32 5.61 -0.43 6.72
C ARG A 32 7.14 -0.43 6.76
N GLU A 33 7.80 0.53 6.12
CA GLU A 33 9.26 0.70 6.15
C GLU A 33 9.79 1.18 7.52
N GLY A 34 8.97 1.11 8.57
CA GLY A 34 9.42 1.36 9.95
C GLY A 34 9.57 2.83 10.31
N VAL A 35 9.13 3.76 9.45
CA VAL A 35 9.18 5.22 9.72
C VAL A 35 8.46 5.62 11.02
N LEU A 36 7.55 4.78 11.51
CA LEU A 36 6.80 5.01 12.73
C LEU A 36 7.52 4.57 14.01
N GLY A 37 8.57 3.73 13.93
CA GLY A 37 9.17 3.10 15.09
C GLY A 37 8.12 2.31 15.89
N GLY A 38 8.00 2.56 17.19
CA GLY A 38 6.99 1.93 18.07
C GLY A 38 5.60 2.59 18.08
N ARG A 39 5.34 3.56 17.20
CA ARG A 39 4.06 4.29 17.14
C ARG A 39 3.06 3.60 16.24
N THR A 40 1.78 3.70 16.58
CA THR A 40 0.67 3.25 15.72
C THR A 40 0.27 4.36 14.75
N ALA A 41 -0.06 4.00 13.50
CA ALA A 41 -0.66 4.93 12.54
C ALA A 41 -1.96 4.37 11.96
N VAL A 42 -2.84 5.28 11.55
CA VAL A 42 -4.01 5.01 10.73
C VAL A 42 -3.70 5.50 9.33
N VAL A 43 -3.83 4.62 8.34
CA VAL A 43 -3.62 4.96 6.93
C VAL A 43 -4.97 5.05 6.24
N PRO A 44 -5.37 6.23 5.73
CA PRO A 44 -6.59 6.34 4.95
C PRO A 44 -6.37 5.62 3.61
N LEU A 45 -6.99 4.46 3.44
CA LEU A 45 -6.97 3.70 2.20
C LEU A 45 -8.15 4.15 1.32
N CYS A 46 -7.99 5.32 0.71
CA CYS A 46 -8.97 5.92 -0.17
C CYS A 46 -8.97 5.23 -1.55
N GLY A 47 -10.12 5.29 -2.25
CA GLY A 47 -10.25 4.89 -3.65
C GLY A 47 -10.31 3.37 -3.88
N ALA A 48 -11.31 2.91 -4.64
CA ALA A 48 -11.42 1.50 -5.01
C ALA A 48 -10.39 1.15 -6.10
N GLY A 49 -9.54 0.15 -5.86
CA GLY A 49 -8.50 -0.34 -6.78
C GLY A 49 -9.05 -1.03 -8.04
N VAL A 50 -10.38 -1.03 -8.22
CA VAL A 50 -11.10 -1.59 -9.38
C VAL A 50 -10.64 -0.97 -10.70
N LYS A 51 -10.11 0.26 -10.68
CA LYS A 51 -9.64 0.98 -11.88
C LYS A 51 -8.17 0.71 -12.23
N THR A 52 -7.36 0.21 -11.30
CA THR A 52 -5.89 0.20 -11.43
C THR A 52 -5.28 -1.20 -11.58
N GLY A 53 -6.00 -2.26 -11.22
CA GLY A 53 -5.48 -3.64 -11.30
C GLY A 53 -4.25 -3.88 -10.41
N LEU A 54 -3.70 -5.10 -10.43
CA LEU A 54 -2.42 -5.40 -9.77
C LEU A 54 -1.25 -4.87 -10.61
N ALA A 55 -0.26 -4.21 -9.98
CA ALA A 55 0.96 -3.81 -10.68
C ALA A 55 1.67 -5.06 -11.24
N ARG A 56 1.99 -5.01 -12.53
CA ARG A 56 2.69 -6.08 -13.23
C ARG A 56 4.20 -5.96 -13.00
N GLU A 57 4.87 -7.08 -13.25
CA GLU A 57 6.33 -7.27 -13.16
C GLU A 57 7.12 -6.46 -14.19
#